data_AF-A0A0J6VT68-F1
#
_entry.id   AF-A0A0J6VT68-F1
#
_cell.length_a   1.000
_cell.length_b   1.000
_cell.length_c   1.000
_cell.angle_alpha   90.00
_cell.angle_beta   90.00
_cell.angle_gamma   90.00
#
_symmetry.space_group_name_H-M   'P 1'
#
loop_
_entity.id
_entity.type
_entity.pdbx_description
1 polymer ?
#
loop_
_entity_poly.entity_id
_entity_poly.type
_entity_poly.pdbx_seq_one_letter_code
_entity_poly.pdbx_strand_id
1 'polypeptide(L)'
;MTDGYQDADDPGRRELMALHAERADLEQRLALAEQQRLYLADPAAVAAAQAEEATLLAALDRIMTRIRAAEYRSQPGARSW
;
A
#
# COMPACT_ATOMS: atom_id res chain seq x y z
N MET A 1 11.88 33.13 7.74
CA MET A 1 10.69 32.62 7.02
C MET A 1 11.19 31.62 5.98
N THR A 2 11.56 30.41 6.44
CA THR A 2 12.23 29.36 5.62
C THR A 2 11.83 27.95 6.09
N ASP A 3 10.71 27.82 6.80
CA ASP A 3 10.31 26.57 7.47
C ASP A 3 9.56 25.61 6.53
N GLY A 4 8.91 26.14 5.48
CA GLY A 4 8.08 25.33 4.56
C GLY A 4 8.86 24.47 3.56
N TYR A 5 10.17 24.66 3.38
CA TYR A 5 10.98 23.86 2.45
C TYR A 5 11.60 22.62 3.14
N GLN A 6 11.78 22.65 4.47
CA GLN A 6 12.35 21.53 5.23
C GLN A 6 11.36 20.37 5.40
N ASP A 7 10.05 20.63 5.35
CA ASP A 7 9.00 19.64 5.57
C ASP A 7 8.80 18.70 4.36
N ALA A 8 9.15 19.12 3.14
CA ALA A 8 9.05 18.28 1.94
C ALA A 8 10.21 17.27 1.80
N ASP A 9 11.37 17.57 2.39
CA ASP A 9 12.57 16.72 2.31
C ASP A 9 12.72 15.74 3.49
N ASP A 10 11.83 15.80 4.49
CA ASP A 10 11.84 14.87 5.62
C ASP A 10 11.84 13.41 5.14
N PRO A 11 12.89 12.63 5.45
CA PRO A 11 12.99 11.24 5.01
C PRO A 11 11.80 10.38 5.46
N GLY A 12 11.24 10.64 6.65
CA GLY A 12 10.08 9.92 7.19
C GLY A 12 8.80 10.20 6.38
N ARG A 13 8.56 11.47 6.06
CA ARG A 13 7.46 11.86 5.17
C ARG A 13 7.60 11.27 3.77
N ARG A 14 8.81 11.26 3.19
CA ARG A 14 9.06 10.64 1.87
C ARG A 14 8.84 9.13 1.90
N GLU A 15 9.27 8.43 2.95
CA GLU A 15 8.98 7.00 3.17
C GLU A 15 7.46 6.76 3.22
N LEU A 16 6.74 7.56 4.01
CA LEU A 16 5.29 7.43 4.17
C LEU A 16 4.55 7.67 2.84
N MET A 17 4.94 8.69 2.07
CA MET A 17 4.38 8.95 0.73
C MET A 17 4.64 7.79 -0.23
N ALA A 18 5.84 7.20 -0.21
CA ALA A 18 6.17 6.04 -1.03
C ALA A 18 5.31 4.81 -0.67
N LEU A 19 5.09 4.56 0.63
CA LEU A 19 4.21 3.49 1.09
C LEU A 19 2.75 3.70 0.65
N HIS A 20 2.25 4.94 0.66
CA HIS A 20 0.92 5.25 0.15
C HIS A 20 0.82 5.10 -1.38
N ALA A 21 1.87 5.43 -2.12
CA ALA A 21 1.93 5.17 -3.56
C ALA A 21 1.89 3.66 -3.85
N GLU A 22 2.63 2.84 -3.09
CA GLU A 22 2.60 1.38 -3.20
C GLU A 22 1.21 0.81 -2.84
N ARG A 23 0.56 1.34 -1.80
CA ARG A 23 -0.83 1.01 -1.46
C ARG A 23 -1.79 1.27 -2.63
N ALA A 24 -1.69 2.45 -3.26
CA ALA A 24 -2.58 2.83 -4.35
C ALA A 24 -2.41 1.92 -5.59
N ASP A 25 -1.17 1.53 -5.92
CA ASP A 25 -0.91 0.55 -6.98
C ASP A 25 -1.56 -0.81 -6.67
N LEU A 26 -1.43 -1.30 -5.44
CA LEU A 26 -2.05 -2.56 -5.02
C LEU A 26 -3.58 -2.50 -5.07
N GLU A 27 -4.18 -1.40 -4.62
CA GLU A 27 -5.63 -1.19 -4.69
C GLU A 27 -6.12 -1.15 -6.15
N GLN A 28 -5.38 -0.49 -7.05
CA GLN A 28 -5.72 -0.46 -8.49
C GLN A 28 -5.64 -1.86 -9.12
N ARG A 29 -4.61 -2.64 -8.79
CA ARG A 29 -4.45 -4.01 -9.29
C ARG A 29 -5.53 -4.94 -8.76
N LEU A 30 -5.94 -4.79 -7.50
CA LEU A 30 -7.08 -5.52 -6.92
C LEU A 30 -8.37 -5.22 -7.69
N ALA A 31 -8.68 -3.94 -7.91
CA ALA A 31 -9.87 -3.54 -8.65
C ALA A 31 -9.88 -4.12 -10.08
N LEU A 32 -8.72 -4.15 -10.75
CA LEU A 32 -8.59 -4.77 -12.07
C LEU A 32 -8.82 -6.29 -12.02
N ALA A 33 -8.22 -6.99 -11.06
CA ALA A 33 -8.38 -8.44 -10.89
C ALA A 33 -9.84 -8.81 -10.59
N GLU A 34 -10.51 -8.05 -9.72
CA GLU A 34 -11.94 -8.21 -9.43
C GLU A 34 -12.80 -8.02 -10.69
N GLN A 35 -12.52 -6.98 -11.48
CA GLN A 35 -13.25 -6.73 -12.73
C GLN A 35 -13.03 -7.85 -13.76
N GLN A 36 -11.79 -8.31 -13.94
CA GLN A 36 -11.46 -9.38 -14.89
C GLN A 36 -12.20 -10.67 -14.56
N ARG A 37 -12.30 -11.02 -13.27
CA ARG A 37 -13.01 -12.23 -12.81
C ARG A 37 -14.48 -12.27 -13.23
N LEU A 38 -15.14 -11.13 -13.40
CA LEU A 38 -16.54 -11.08 -13.84
C LEU A 38 -16.75 -11.65 -15.25
N TYR A 39 -15.69 -11.70 -16.06
CA TYR A 39 -15.76 -12.11 -17.47
C TYR A 39 -14.99 -13.41 -17.75
N LEU A 40 -14.41 -14.06 -16.74
CA LEU A 40 -13.72 -15.34 -16.88
C LEU A 40 -14.73 -16.49 -16.89
N ALA A 41 -14.63 -17.36 -17.90
CA ALA A 41 -15.44 -18.57 -18.04
C ALA A 41 -14.64 -19.87 -17.85
N ASP A 42 -13.31 -19.81 -18.00
CA ASP A 42 -12.43 -20.95 -17.79
C ASP A 42 -12.16 -21.15 -16.28
N PRO A 43 -12.52 -22.31 -15.70
CA PRO A 43 -12.26 -22.61 -14.28
C PRO A 43 -10.77 -22.49 -13.88
N ALA A 44 -9.84 -22.83 -14.78
CA ALA A 44 -8.42 -22.70 -14.49
C ALA A 44 -7.99 -21.23 -14.39
N ALA A 45 -8.47 -20.40 -15.34
CA ALA A 45 -8.26 -18.95 -15.28
C ALA A 45 -8.91 -18.31 -14.03
N VAL A 46 -10.09 -18.77 -13.62
CA VAL A 46 -10.75 -18.30 -12.38
C VAL A 46 -9.90 -18.63 -11.15
N ALA A 47 -9.38 -19.86 -11.06
CA ALA A 47 -8.53 -20.26 -9.94
C ALA A 47 -7.22 -19.46 -9.89
N ALA A 48 -6.60 -19.19 -11.05
CA ALA A 48 -5.42 -18.34 -11.13
C ALA A 48 -5.70 -16.91 -10.67
N ALA A 49 -6.82 -16.32 -11.10
CA ALA A 49 -7.23 -14.98 -10.68
C ALA A 49 -7.51 -14.88 -9.17
N GLN A 50 -8.10 -15.92 -8.57
CA GLN A 50 -8.29 -16.00 -7.11
C GLN A 50 -6.96 -16.09 -6.35
N ALA A 51 -5.99 -16.83 -6.87
CA ALA A 51 -4.67 -16.93 -6.27
C ALA A 51 -3.90 -15.59 -6.35
N GLU A 52 -4.03 -14.88 -7.48
CA GLU A 52 -3.47 -13.54 -7.64
C GLU A 52 -4.11 -12.53 -6.67
N GLU A 53 -5.45 -12.51 -6.59
CA GLU A 53 -6.20 -11.67 -5.64
C GLU A 53 -5.75 -11.93 -4.19
N ALA A 54 -5.64 -13.19 -3.77
CA ALA A 54 -5.15 -13.56 -2.43
C ALA A 54 -3.72 -13.04 -2.18
N THR A 55 -2.87 -13.08 -3.20
CA THR A 55 -1.50 -12.55 -3.13
C THR A 55 -1.48 -11.03 -2.97
N LEU A 56 -2.33 -10.33 -3.73
CA LEU A 56 -2.47 -8.87 -3.66
C LEU A 56 -3.02 -8.43 -2.29
N LEU A 57 -4.02 -9.12 -1.75
CA LEU A 57 -4.57 -8.83 -0.42
C LEU A 57 -3.52 -9.02 0.68
N ALA A 58 -2.71 -10.09 0.60
CA ALA A 58 -1.62 -10.31 1.55
C ALA A 58 -0.53 -9.23 1.44
N ALA A 59 -0.24 -8.73 0.23
CA ALA A 59 0.67 -7.61 0.05
C ALA A 59 0.09 -6.31 0.63
N LEU A 60 -1.19 -6.04 0.41
CA LEU A 60 -1.88 -4.86 0.93
C LEU A 60 -1.86 -4.83 2.46
N ASP A 61 -2.14 -5.95 3.13
CA ASP A 61 -2.07 -6.06 4.59
C ASP A 61 -0.68 -5.70 5.16
N ARG A 62 0.38 -6.20 4.52
CA ARG A 62 1.76 -5.87 4.89
C ARG A 62 2.07 -4.39 4.72
N ILE A 63 1.60 -3.78 3.63
CA ILE A 63 1.78 -2.34 3.38
C ILE A 63 1.01 -1.51 4.39
N MET A 64 -0.23 -1.86 4.72
CA MET A 64 -1.01 -1.17 5.74
C MET A 64 -0.32 -1.23 7.11
N THR A 65 0.30 -2.36 7.46
CA THR A 65 1.10 -2.50 8.68
C THR A 65 2.33 -1.58 8.67
N ARG A 66 3.04 -1.50 7.54
CA ARG A 66 4.21 -0.61 7.38
C ARG A 66 3.84 0.86 7.45
N ILE A 67 2.72 1.26 6.83
CA ILE A 67 2.15 2.61 6.91
C ILE A 67 1.91 2.98 8.38
N ARG A 68 1.15 2.14 9.11
CA ARG A 68 0.87 2.39 10.53
C ARG A 68 2.13 2.53 11.38
N ALA A 69 3.13 1.69 11.11
CA ALA A 69 4.41 1.77 11.82
C ALA A 69 5.16 3.07 11.49
N ALA A 70 5.14 3.53 10.24
CA ALA A 70 5.73 4.79 9.82
C ALA A 70 5.00 6.00 10.41
N GLU A 71 3.66 5.99 10.41
CA GLU A 71 2.81 7.00 11.07
C GLU A 71 3.09 7.08 12.56
N TYR A 72 3.26 5.94 13.24
CA TYR A 72 3.59 5.93 14.66
C TYR A 72 4.97 6.57 14.93
N ARG A 73 5.96 6.33 14.07
CA ARG A 73 7.30 6.93 14.20
C ARG A 73 7.30 8.44 13.93
N SER A 74 6.40 8.94 13.08
CA SER A 74 6.31 10.37 12.74
C SER A 74 5.48 11.18 13.74
N GLN A 75 4.83 10.55 14.73
CA GLN A 75 4.10 11.27 15.77
C GLN A 75 5.04 11.98 16.76
N PRO A 76 4.76 13.26 17.10
CA PRO A 76 5.50 13.97 18.14
C PRO A 76 5.44 13.22 19.48
N GLY A 77 6.59 12.86 20.05
CA GLY A 77 6.67 12.15 21.33
C GLY A 77 6.72 10.62 21.24
N ALA A 78 6.79 10.05 20.04
CA ALA A 78 7.09 8.63 19.87
C ALA A 78 8.44 8.28 20.52
N ARG A 79 8.43 7.33 21.48
CA ARG A 79 9.65 6.90 22.18
C ARG A 79 10.47 6.00 21.24
N SER A 80 11.62 6.49 20.78
CA SER A 80 12.65 5.65 20.16
C SER A 80 13.35 4.86 21.29
N TRP A 81 13.15 3.55 21.32
CA TRP A 81 13.89 2.65 22.22
C TRP A 81 15.22 2.25 21.58
#